data_AF-A0A533SHM7-F1
#
_entry.id   AF-A0A533SHM7-F1
#
_cell.length_a   1.000
_cell.length_b   1.000
_cell.length_c   1.000
_cell.angle_alpha   90.00
_cell.angle_beta   90.00
_cell.angle_gamma   90.00
#
_symmetry.space_group_name_H-M   'P 1'
#
loop_
_entity.id
_entity.type
_entity.pdbx_description
1 polymer ?
#
loop_
_entity_poly.entity_id
_entity_poly.type
_entity_poly.pdbx_seq_one_letter_code
_entity_poly.pdbx_strand_id
1 'polypeptide(L)' 'MAIEYRPMTIDDYDEIIELWKTTEGVGLSDADSRRGINLFLQRNPNLSVVARDEDKLVGAVLCGHDGRRGYLHHLAVAR' A
#
# COMPACT_ATOMS: atom_id res chain seq x y z
N MET A 1 0.00 -17.78 14.10
CA MET A 1 0.12 -16.71 13.09
C MET A 1 -1.27 -16.30 12.68
N ALA A 2 -1.69 -15.11 13.09
CA ALA A 2 -2.92 -14.50 12.63
C ALA A 2 -2.50 -13.22 11.92
N ILE A 3 -2.79 -13.12 10.62
CA ILE A 3 -2.52 -11.91 9.86
C ILE A 3 -3.67 -10.94 10.08
N GLU A 4 -3.35 -9.75 10.57
CA GLU A 4 -4.31 -8.66 10.67
C GLU A 4 -4.31 -7.85 9.37
N TYR A 5 -5.51 -7.53 8.88
CA TYR A 5 -5.70 -6.67 7.72
C TYR A 5 -6.39 -5.40 8.17
N ARG A 6 -5.82 -4.24 7.80
CA ARG A 6 -6.43 -2.94 8.09
C ARG A 6 -6.24 -1.96 6.95
N PRO A 7 -7.06 -0.89 6.89
CA PRO A 7 -6.81 0.22 5.98
C PRO A 7 -5.38 0.73 6.10
N MET A 8 -4.76 0.99 4.95
CA MET A 8 -3.48 1.67 4.85
C MET A 8 -3.64 3.12 5.27
N THR A 9 -2.71 3.61 6.09
CA THR A 9 -2.62 5.01 6.50
C THR A 9 -1.30 5.61 6.02
N ILE A 10 -1.18 6.93 6.10
CA ILE A 10 0.09 7.59 5.75
C ILE A 10 1.23 7.25 6.73
N ASP A 11 0.90 6.75 7.91
CA ASP A 11 1.88 6.32 8.91
C ASP A 11 2.59 5.02 8.48
N ASP A 12 1.98 4.23 7.59
CA ASP A 12 2.58 3.02 7.02
C ASP A 12 3.61 3.31 5.92
N TYR A 13 3.77 4.57 5.51
CA TYR A 13 4.53 4.95 4.29
C TYR A 13 5.95 4.38 4.23
N ASP A 14 6.70 4.47 5.33
CA ASP A 14 8.10 4.04 5.32
C ASP A 14 8.18 2.52 5.13
N GLU A 15 7.32 1.75 5.81
CA GLU A 15 7.29 0.29 5.69
C GLU A 15 6.81 -0.17 4.31
N ILE A 16 5.76 0.44 3.74
CA ILE A 16 5.26 0.05 2.40
C ILE A 16 6.28 0.36 1.31
N ILE A 17 7.00 1.47 1.42
CA ILE A 17 8.02 1.84 0.43
C ILE A 17 9.21 0.88 0.49
N GLU A 18 9.65 0.49 1.69
CA GLU A 18 10.69 -0.52 1.82
C GLU A 18 10.25 -1.90 1.30
N LEU A 19 8.99 -2.30 1.55
CA LEU A 19 8.42 -3.51 0.95
C LEU A 19 8.45 -3.43 -0.57
N TRP A 20 7.96 -2.35 -1.17
CA TRP A 20 7.90 -2.20 -2.62
C TRP A 20 9.28 -2.11 -3.27
N LYS A 21 10.25 -1.41 -2.65
CA LYS A 21 11.64 -1.35 -3.14
C LYS A 21 12.31 -2.72 -3.21
N THR A 22 11.97 -3.61 -2.28
CA THR A 22 12.55 -4.96 -2.18
C THR A 22 11.74 -6.02 -2.94
N THR A 23 10.58 -5.65 -3.49
CA THR A 23 9.72 -6.56 -4.26
C THR A 23 10.04 -6.48 -5.75
N GLU A 24 10.49 -7.60 -6.31
CA GLU A 24 10.75 -7.73 -7.75
C GLU A 24 9.50 -7.43 -8.58
N GLY A 25 9.66 -6.61 -9.63
CA GLY A 25 8.58 -6.23 -10.54
C GLY A 25 7.75 -5.02 -10.09
N VAL A 26 7.94 -4.51 -8.87
CA VAL A 26 7.31 -3.26 -8.44
C VAL A 26 8.19 -2.08 -8.83
N GLY A 27 7.79 -1.35 -9.87
CA GLY A 27 8.43 -0.10 -10.27
C GLY A 27 7.93 1.06 -9.42
N LEU A 28 8.85 1.87 -8.88
CA LEU A 28 8.52 3.09 -8.14
C LEU A 28 8.76 4.33 -9.00
N SER A 29 7.95 5.36 -8.75
CA SER A 29 7.97 6.64 -9.44
C SER A 29 7.76 7.81 -8.46
N ASP A 30 7.80 9.05 -8.96
CA ASP A 30 7.50 10.24 -8.14
C ASP A 30 6.07 10.23 -7.56
N ALA A 31 5.15 9.49 -8.18
CA ALA A 31 3.79 9.30 -7.66
C ALA A 31 3.79 8.56 -6.31
N ASP A 32 4.82 7.76 -6.03
CA ASP A 32 4.99 6.97 -4.80
C ASP A 32 5.72 7.77 -3.71
N SER A 33 5.91 9.08 -3.90
CA SER A 33 6.34 9.99 -2.84
C SER A 33 5.32 10.01 -1.70
N ARG A 34 5.78 10.33 -0.46
CA ARG A 34 4.89 10.44 0.72
C ARG A 34 3.69 11.34 0.46
N ARG A 35 3.92 12.45 -0.24
CA ARG A 35 2.84 13.37 -0.64
C ARG A 35 1.88 12.71 -1.62
N GLY A 36 2.39 12.03 -2.64
CA GLY A 36 1.58 11.34 -3.65
C GLY A 36 0.70 10.26 -3.03
N ILE A 37 1.29 9.39 -2.19
CA ILE A 37 0.56 8.36 -1.44
C ILE A 37 -0.50 8.98 -0.53
N ASN A 38 -0.18 10.02 0.24
CA ASN A 38 -1.15 10.68 1.12
C ASN A 38 -2.37 11.21 0.34
N LEU A 39 -2.12 11.89 -0.79
CA LEU A 39 -3.20 12.38 -1.66
C LEU A 39 -4.03 11.23 -2.25
N PHE A 40 -3.38 10.14 -2.65
CA PHE A 40 -4.05 8.96 -3.17
C PHE A 40 -4.97 8.32 -2.11
N LEU A 41 -4.49 8.15 -0.87
CA LEU A 41 -5.27 7.61 0.25
C LEU A 41 -6.45 8.51 0.61
N GLN A 42 -6.25 9.84 0.62
CA GLN A 42 -7.33 10.80 0.88
C GLN A 42 -8.42 10.75 -0.19
N ARG A 43 -8.06 10.54 -1.45
CA ARG A 43 -9.01 10.39 -2.56
C ARG A 43 -9.75 9.05 -2.52
N ASN A 44 -9.12 8.00 -1.98
CA ASN A 44 -9.59 6.63 -1.96
C ASN A 44 -9.68 6.09 -0.51
N PRO A 45 -10.52 6.69 0.35
CA PRO A 45 -10.51 6.38 1.78
C PRO A 45 -10.87 4.91 2.03
N ASN A 46 -10.07 4.25 2.87
CA ASN A 46 -10.26 2.85 3.32
C ASN A 46 -10.22 1.78 2.21
N LEU A 47 -9.73 2.10 1.01
CA LEU A 47 -9.63 1.12 -0.08
C LEU A 47 -8.30 0.36 -0.09
N SER A 48 -7.19 1.07 0.13
CA SER A 48 -5.87 0.46 0.23
C SER A 48 -5.71 -0.31 1.54
N VAL A 49 -5.01 -1.44 1.50
CA VAL A 49 -4.91 -2.37 2.62
C VAL A 49 -3.45 -2.72 2.90
N VAL A 50 -3.12 -2.84 4.19
CA VAL A 50 -1.89 -3.46 4.67
C VAL A 50 -2.22 -4.75 5.42
N ALA A 51 -1.33 -5.72 5.31
CA ALA A 51 -1.35 -6.96 6.07
C ALA A 51 -0.22 -6.92 7.10
N ARG A 52 -0.52 -7.21 8.37
CA ARG A 52 0.47 -7.23 9.46
C ARG A 52 0.49 -8.59 10.15
N ASP A 53 1.69 -9.07 10.44
CA ASP A 53 1.94 -10.17 11.37
C ASP A 53 2.50 -9.54 12.64
N GLU A 54 1.66 -9.41 13.66
CA GLU A 54 1.94 -8.57 14.84
C GLU A 54 2.30 -7.13 14.41
N ASP A 55 3.48 -6.64 14.79
CA ASP A 55 3.97 -5.31 14.45
C ASP A 55 4.67 -5.25 13.09
N LYS A 56 4.76 -6.35 12.34
CA LYS A 56 5.49 -6.38 11.07
C LYS A 56 4.56 -6.24 9.89
N LEU A 57 4.79 -5.25 9.02
CA LEU A 57 4.13 -5.19 7.72
C LEU A 57 4.62 -6.32 6.81
N VAL A 58 3.70 -7.21 6.40
CA VAL A 58 3.99 -8.39 5.57
C VAL A 58 3.32 -8.34 4.20
N GLY A 59 2.47 -7.35 3.94
CA GLY A 59 1.89 -7.12 2.62
C GLY A 59 1.22 -5.77 2.50
N ALA A 60 1.13 -5.28 1.28
CA ALA A 60 0.48 -4.01 0.96
C ALA A 60 -0.13 -4.04 -0.44
N VAL A 61 -1.24 -3.33 -0.61
CA VAL A 61 -1.83 -3.04 -1.91
C VAL A 61 -2.47 -1.66 -1.89
N LEU A 62 -2.18 -0.86 -2.92
CA LEU A 62 -2.89 0.39 -3.18
C LEU A 62 -4.12 0.10 -4.04
N CYS A 63 -5.27 0.57 -3.58
CA CYS A 63 -6.53 0.39 -4.28
C CYS A 63 -7.18 1.76 -4.51
N GLY A 64 -7.63 2.01 -5.73
CA GLY A 64 -8.37 3.24 -6.05
C GLY A 64 -9.36 3.04 -7.18
N HIS A 65 -10.07 4.11 -7.54
CA HIS A 65 -11.02 4.06 -8.64
C HIS A 65 -11.14 5.40 -9.40
N ASP A 66 -11.69 5.32 -10.61
CA ASP A 66 -12.11 6.47 -11.41
C ASP A 66 -13.62 6.75 -11.31
N GLY A 67 -14.34 5.95 -10.51
CA GLY A 67 -15.80 6.03 -10.33
C GLY A 67 -16.57 5.00 -11.17
N ARG A 68 -15.88 4.28 -12.07
CA ARG A 68 -16.44 3.18 -12.87
C ARG A 68 -15.68 1.88 -12.69
N ARG A 69 -14.34 1.94 -12.55
CA ARG A 69 -13.45 0.78 -12.43
C ARG A 69 -12.59 0.90 -11.18
N GLY A 70 -12.34 -0.23 -10.54
CA GLY A 70 -11.33 -0.36 -9.50
C GLY A 70 -9.97 -0.71 -10.11
N TYR A 71 -8.92 -0.17 -9.52
CA TYR A 71 -7.54 -0.43 -9.90
C TYR A 71 -6.76 -0.88 -8.68
N LEU A 72 -5.93 -1.92 -8.88
CA LEU A 72 -4.96 -2.39 -7.89
C LEU A 72 -3.57 -2.00 -8.38
N HIS A 73 -2.82 -1.35 -7.51
CA HIS A 73 -1.45 -0.92 -7.75
C HIS A 73 -0.53 -1.48 -6.65
N HIS A 74 0.72 -1.75 -7.01
CA HIS A 74 1.79 -2.13 -6.07
C HIS A 74 1.38 -3.23 -5.07
N LEU A 75 0.66 -4.28 -5.54
CA LEU A 75 0.38 -5.45 -4.71
C LEU A 75 1.70 -6.20 -4.44
N ALA A 76 2.07 -6.31 -3.18
CA ALA A 76 3.29 -6.98 -2.74
C ALA A 76 3.06 -7.77 -1.45
N VAL A 77 3.79 -8.87 -1.30
CA VAL A 77 3.84 -9.70 -0.09
C VAL A 77 5.30 -9.94 0.25
N ALA A 78 5.66 -9.73 1.52
CA ALA A 78 7.00 -9.99 2.02
C ALA A 78 7.34 -11.48 1.86
N ARG A 79 8.61 -11.78 1.52
CA ARG A 79 9.12 -13.14 1.45
C ARG A 79 9.33 -13.76 2.83
#